data_AF-A0A0A1U4H6-F1
#
_entry.id   AF-A0A0A1U4H6-F1
#
_cell.length_a   1.000
_cell.length_b   1.000
_cell.length_c   1.000
_cell.angle_alpha   90.00
_cell.angle_beta   90.00
_cell.angle_gamma   90.00
#
_symmetry.space_group_name_H-M   'P 1'
#
loop_
_entity.id
_entity.type
_entity.pdbx_description
1 polymer ?
#
loop_
_entity_poly.entity_id
_entity_poly.type
_entity_poly.pdbx_seq_one_letter_code
_entity_poly.pdbx_strand_id
1 'polypeptide(L)'
;MISIMYTLTYGISLVLITTLTLLIIPIPKVVKKQILKLTKAVVKTKIISITVLVLVTLLYAESFYRMKRYEAIKDEMPVDTQINTRIANYTELFRSQRNAYINFFNLLLVIILWRVGSLVNKLIN
;
A
#
# COMPACT_ATOMS: atom_id res chain seq x y z
N MET A 1 2.68 -3.24 -18.50
CA MET A 1 2.66 -2.05 -17.60
C MET A 1 1.74 -2.22 -16.40
N ILE A 2 0.48 -2.64 -16.60
CA ILE A 2 -0.53 -2.86 -15.54
C ILE A 2 -0.08 -3.87 -14.45
N SER A 3 0.58 -4.97 -14.84
CA SER A 3 1.07 -5.99 -13.89
C SER A 3 2.12 -5.46 -12.91
N ILE A 4 3.02 -4.56 -13.35
CA ILE A 4 4.12 -4.04 -12.52
C ILE A 4 3.58 -3.19 -11.37
N MET A 5 2.59 -2.33 -11.64
CA MET A 5 1.98 -1.49 -10.59
C MET A 5 1.26 -2.33 -9.54
N TYR A 6 0.69 -3.47 -9.94
CA TYR A 6 -0.01 -4.38 -9.02
C TYR A 6 0.97 -5.16 -8.16
N THR A 7 2.05 -5.67 -8.75
CA THR A 7 3.15 -6.30 -8.02
C THR A 7 3.80 -5.32 -7.05
N LEU A 8 3.97 -4.06 -7.46
CA LEU A 8 4.52 -3.00 -6.61
C LEU A 8 3.59 -2.68 -5.43
N THR A 9 2.28 -2.54 -5.67
CA THR A 9 1.27 -2.31 -4.63
C THR A 9 1.31 -3.40 -3.56
N TYR A 10 1.38 -4.65 -3.99
CA TYR A 10 1.48 -5.80 -3.09
C TYR A 10 2.83 -5.86 -2.37
N GLY A 11 3.94 -5.62 -3.07
CA GLY A 11 5.28 -5.60 -2.49
C GLY A 11 5.43 -4.54 -1.40
N ILE A 12 4.93 -3.32 -1.64
CA ILE A 12 4.89 -2.25 -0.65
C ILE A 12 4.10 -2.71 0.59
N SER A 13 2.91 -3.28 0.38
CA SER A 13 2.07 -3.76 1.48
C SER A 13 2.78 -4.81 2.34
N LEU A 14 3.43 -5.79 1.71
CA LEU A 14 4.17 -6.84 2.39
C LEU A 14 5.33 -6.27 3.22
N VAL A 15 6.08 -5.31 2.66
CA VAL A 15 7.17 -4.61 3.38
C VAL A 15 6.63 -3.82 4.58
N LEU A 16 5.52 -3.10 4.43
CA LEU A 16 4.92 -2.32 5.52
C LEU A 16 4.41 -3.21 6.64
N ILE A 17 3.69 -4.29 6.31
CA ILE A 17 3.16 -5.25 7.29
C ILE A 17 4.29 -5.96 8.03
N THR A 18 5.29 -6.47 7.32
CA THR A 18 6.45 -7.15 7.94
C THR A 18 7.22 -6.20 8.84
N THR A 19 7.47 -4.97 8.41
CA THR A 19 8.12 -3.94 9.24
C THR A 19 7.33 -3.66 10.50
N LEU A 20 6.01 -3.48 10.39
CA LEU A 20 5.16 -3.19 11.55
C LEU A 20 5.16 -4.35 12.53
N THR A 21 5.06 -5.58 12.02
CA THR A 21 5.07 -6.81 12.80
C THR A 21 6.37 -6.94 13.59
N LEU A 22 7.51 -6.73 12.92
CA LEU A 22 8.84 -6.76 13.55
C LEU A 22 9.02 -5.67 14.62
N LEU A 23 8.37 -4.51 14.48
CA LEU A 23 8.42 -3.43 15.47
C LEU A 23 7.55 -3.72 16.71
N ILE A 24 6.40 -4.36 16.52
CA ILE A 24 5.45 -4.67 17.61
C ILE A 24 5.92 -5.87 18.43
N ILE A 25 6.47 -6.90 17.81
CA ILE A 25 6.86 -8.12 18.53
C ILE A 25 7.84 -7.78 19.67
N PRO A 26 7.65 -8.37 20.87
CA PRO A 26 8.56 -8.22 21.99
C PRO A 26 9.85 -9.04 21.77
N ILE A 27 10.67 -8.60 20.82
CA ILE A 27 11.97 -9.20 20.48
C ILE A 27 13.06 -8.64 21.43
N PRO A 28 14.08 -9.44 21.81
CA PRO A 28 15.26 -8.96 22.54
C PRO A 28 15.83 -7.64 22.01
N LYS A 29 16.20 -6.73 22.91
CA LYS A 29 16.65 -5.36 22.59
C LYS A 29 17.78 -5.29 21.56
N VAL A 30 18.64 -6.32 21.51
CA VAL A 30 19.77 -6.41 20.57
C VAL A 30 19.30 -6.57 19.12
N VAL A 31 18.36 -7.48 18.87
CA VAL A 31 17.77 -7.71 17.54
C VAL A 31 16.88 -6.53 17.16
N LYS A 32 16.14 -5.96 18.12
CA LYS A 32 15.31 -4.77 17.90
C LYS A 32 16.15 -3.55 17.48
N LYS A 33 17.36 -3.40 18.01
CA LYS A 33 18.33 -2.38 17.56
C LYS A 33 18.82 -2.61 16.12
N GLN A 34 19.02 -3.86 15.69
CA GLN A 34 19.40 -4.19 14.31
C GLN A 34 18.27 -3.89 13.32
N ILE A 35 17.04 -4.30 13.64
CA ILE A 35 15.82 -3.97 12.87
C ILE A 35 15.61 -2.45 12.82
N LEU A 36 15.83 -1.76 13.94
CA LEU A 36 15.79 -0.30 13.99
C LEU A 36 16.88 0.35 13.16
N LYS A 37 18.08 -0.22 13.03
CA LYS A 37 19.12 0.33 12.15
C LYS A 37 18.71 0.24 10.67
N LEU A 38 18.16 -0.90 10.25
CA LEU A 38 17.62 -1.11 8.91
C LEU A 38 16.45 -0.16 8.61
N THR A 39 15.52 -0.02 9.55
CA THR A 39 14.37 0.88 9.41
C THR A 39 14.71 2.35 9.62
N LYS A 40 15.75 2.70 10.41
CA LYS A 40 16.23 4.09 10.57
C LYS A 40 16.76 4.67 9.27
N ALA A 41 17.27 3.87 8.34
CA ALA A 41 17.61 4.36 7.00
C ALA A 41 16.38 4.95 6.28
N VAL A 42 15.18 4.43 6.58
CA VAL A 42 13.89 4.85 6.01
C VAL A 42 13.19 5.92 6.88
N VAL A 43 13.31 5.83 8.21
CA VAL A 43 12.58 6.65 9.19
C VAL A 43 13.34 7.92 9.60
N LYS A 44 14.69 7.92 9.59
CA LYS A 44 15.49 9.07 10.06
C LYS A 44 15.45 10.24 9.07
N THR A 45 15.17 9.96 7.80
CA THR A 45 15.10 10.96 6.74
C THR A 45 13.64 11.28 6.49
N LYS A 46 13.14 12.40 7.06
CA LYS A 46 11.78 12.91 6.81
C LYS A 46 11.43 12.89 5.32
N ILE A 47 12.40 13.20 4.47
CA ILE A 47 12.29 13.19 3.01
C ILE A 47 11.84 11.82 2.49
N ILE A 48 12.49 10.72 2.91
CA ILE A 48 12.14 9.37 2.43
C ILE A 48 10.73 8.99 2.88
N SER A 49 10.36 9.29 4.13
CA SER A 49 9.02 9.00 4.64
C SER A 49 7.93 9.79 3.90
N ILE A 50 8.18 11.08 3.60
CA ILE A 50 7.28 11.90 2.79
C ILE A 50 7.20 11.36 1.37
N THR A 51 8.33 10.97 0.76
CA THR A 51 8.34 10.37 -0.58
C THR A 51 7.51 9.09 -0.64
N VAL A 52 7.63 8.21 0.35
CA VAL A 52 6.80 6.99 0.44
C VAL A 52 5.33 7.35 0.58
N LEU A 53 4.98 8.32 1.42
CA LEU A 53 3.60 8.77 1.60
C LEU A 53 3.01 9.31 0.28
N VAL A 54 3.75 10.18 -0.41
CA VAL A 54 3.34 10.75 -1.70
C VAL A 54 3.16 9.65 -2.74
N LEU A 55 4.10 8.71 -2.83
CA LEU A 55 4.05 7.59 -3.77
C LEU A 55 2.83 6.70 -3.53
N VAL A 56 2.56 6.31 -2.28
CA VAL A 56 1.39 5.50 -1.96
C VAL A 56 0.09 6.28 -2.20
N THR A 57 0.09 7.59 -1.97
CA THR A 57 -1.07 8.46 -2.27
C THR A 57 -1.35 8.51 -3.77
N LEU A 58 -0.32 8.63 -4.61
CA LEU A 58 -0.47 8.58 -6.06
C LEU A 58 -1.01 7.22 -6.53
N LEU A 59 -0.48 6.12 -5.98
CA LEU A 59 -0.96 4.76 -6.29
C LEU A 59 -2.43 4.57 -5.87
N TYR A 60 -2.82 5.13 -4.72
CA TYR A 60 -4.20 5.14 -4.26
C TYR A 60 -5.10 5.93 -5.23
N ALA A 61 -4.72 7.17 -5.56
CA ALA A 61 -5.48 8.03 -6.46
C ALA A 61 -5.66 7.39 -7.84
N GLU A 62 -4.60 6.78 -8.41
CA GLU A 62 -4.68 6.06 -9.67
C GLU A 62 -5.63 4.86 -9.58
N SER A 63 -5.51 4.05 -8.53
CA SER A 63 -6.36 2.86 -8.33
C SER A 63 -7.82 3.24 -8.14
N PHE A 64 -8.08 4.31 -7.39
CA PHE A 64 -9.42 4.84 -7.15
C PHE A 64 -10.04 5.44 -8.41
N TYR A 65 -9.27 6.19 -9.19
CA TYR A 65 -9.70 6.71 -10.49
C TYR A 65 -10.09 5.57 -11.45
N ARG A 66 -9.26 4.53 -11.56
CA ARG A 66 -9.57 3.35 -12.38
C ARG A 66 -10.81 2.62 -11.89
N MET A 67 -10.97 2.47 -10.57
CA MET A 67 -12.16 1.87 -9.96
C MET A 67 -13.42 2.62 -10.38
N LYS A 68 -13.44 3.94 -10.23
CA LYS A 68 -14.58 4.77 -10.63
C LYS A 68 -14.86 4.73 -12.12
N ARG A 69 -13.82 4.71 -12.95
CA ARG A 69 -13.94 4.58 -14.40
C ARG A 69 -14.60 3.26 -14.80
N TYR A 70 -14.13 2.13 -14.28
CA TYR A 70 -14.69 0.82 -14.66
C TYR A 70 -16.06 0.56 -14.04
N GLU A 71 -16.36 1.19 -12.91
CA GLU A 71 -17.69 1.22 -12.29
C GLU A 71 -18.68 1.96 -13.20
N ALA A 72 -18.34 3.17 -13.67
CA ALA A 72 -19.17 3.91 -14.62
C ALA A 72 -19.40 3.14 -15.94
N ILE A 73 -18.35 2.54 -16.50
CA ILE A 73 -18.48 1.73 -17.73
C ILE A 73 -19.42 0.54 -17.49
N LYS A 74 -19.36 -0.10 -16.32
CA LYS A 74 -20.25 -1.22 -15.98
C LYS A 74 -21.71 -0.77 -15.96
N ASP A 75 -22.00 0.41 -15.41
CA ASP A 75 -23.35 0.94 -15.30
C ASP A 75 -23.93 1.37 -16.66
N GLU A 76 -23.08 1.83 -17.57
CA GLU A 76 -23.46 2.26 -18.93
C GLU A 76 -23.50 1.11 -19.95
N MET A 77 -23.11 -0.11 -19.59
CA MET A 77 -22.99 -1.24 -20.53
C MET A 77 -24.36 -1.74 -21.04
N PRO A 78 -24.64 -1.69 -22.36
CA PRO A 78 -25.85 -2.27 -22.94
C PRO A 78 -25.99 -3.78 -22.66
N VAL A 79 -27.23 -4.27 -22.61
CA VAL A 79 -27.55 -5.70 -22.42
C VAL A 79 -26.85 -6.57 -23.47
N ASP A 80 -26.74 -6.07 -24.71
CA ASP A 80 -26.21 -6.79 -25.86
C ASP A 80 -24.67 -6.71 -25.99
N THR A 81 -23.99 -6.11 -25.02
CA THR A 81 -22.52 -6.02 -25.02
C THR A 81 -21.91 -7.43 -25.05
N GLN A 82 -20.95 -7.64 -25.96
CA GLN A 82 -20.22 -8.90 -26.08
C GLN A 82 -19.73 -9.41 -24.70
N ILE A 83 -19.97 -10.70 -24.44
CA ILE A 83 -19.63 -11.36 -23.17
C ILE A 83 -18.15 -11.16 -22.83
N ASN A 84 -17.25 -11.25 -23.81
CA ASN A 84 -15.81 -11.04 -23.62
C ASN A 84 -15.49 -9.63 -23.09
N THR A 85 -16.17 -8.61 -23.63
CA THR A 85 -16.01 -7.21 -23.19
C THR A 85 -16.52 -7.01 -21.77
N ARG A 86 -17.65 -7.64 -21.42
CA ARG A 86 -18.17 -7.64 -20.06
C ARG A 86 -17.17 -8.26 -19.08
N ILE A 87 -16.69 -9.48 -19.37
CA ILE A 87 -15.74 -10.20 -18.52
C ILE A 87 -14.44 -9.38 -18.33
N ALA A 88 -13.94 -8.76 -19.41
CA ALA A 88 -12.76 -7.91 -19.33
C ALA A 88 -12.98 -6.71 -18.39
N ASN A 89 -14.13 -6.03 -18.50
CA ASN A 89 -14.46 -4.89 -17.63
C ASN A 89 -14.61 -5.30 -16.16
N TYR A 90 -15.33 -6.41 -15.89
CA TYR A 90 -15.45 -6.94 -14.52
C TYR A 90 -14.10 -7.31 -13.91
N THR A 91 -13.21 -7.88 -14.71
CA THR A 91 -11.85 -8.25 -14.27
C THR A 91 -11.05 -7.01 -13.89
N GLU A 92 -11.08 -5.96 -14.71
CA GLU A 92 -10.37 -4.71 -14.44
C GLU A 92 -10.98 -3.91 -13.27
N LEU A 93 -12.31 -3.94 -13.13
CA LEU A 93 -13.02 -3.39 -11.97
C LEU A 93 -12.59 -4.08 -10.68
N PHE A 94 -12.63 -5.42 -10.64
CA PHE A 94 -12.20 -6.18 -9.46
C PHE A 94 -10.74 -5.89 -9.08
N ARG A 95 -9.85 -5.84 -10.08
CA ARG A 95 -8.42 -5.52 -9.87
C ARG A 95 -8.24 -4.12 -9.29
N SER A 96 -8.93 -3.12 -9.86
CA SER A 96 -8.83 -1.73 -9.40
C SER A 96 -9.42 -1.53 -8.00
N GLN A 97 -10.55 -2.17 -7.69
CA GLN A 97 -11.11 -2.19 -6.33
C GLN A 97 -10.13 -2.76 -5.32
N ARG A 98 -9.61 -3.97 -5.58
CA ARG A 98 -8.63 -4.63 -4.70
C ARG A 98 -7.42 -3.72 -4.42
N ASN A 99 -6.86 -3.11 -5.46
CA ASN A 99 -5.67 -2.27 -5.30
C ASN A 99 -5.99 -0.94 -4.61
N ALA A 100 -7.18 -0.36 -4.84
CA ALA A 100 -7.63 0.82 -4.10
C ALA A 100 -7.68 0.52 -2.59
N TYR A 101 -8.24 -0.63 -2.19
CA TYR A 101 -8.25 -1.05 -0.79
C TYR A 101 -6.83 -1.28 -0.24
N ILE A 102 -5.98 -2.02 -0.95
CA ILE A 102 -4.60 -2.27 -0.49
C ILE A 102 -3.84 -0.95 -0.33
N ASN A 103 -3.96 -0.03 -1.29
CA ASN A 103 -3.27 1.26 -1.23
C ASN A 103 -3.82 2.16 -0.12
N PHE A 104 -5.12 2.11 0.18
CA PHE A 104 -5.68 2.77 1.35
C PHE A 104 -5.08 2.22 2.65
N PHE A 105 -4.99 0.90 2.80
CA PHE A 105 -4.33 0.29 3.95
C PHE A 105 -2.85 0.63 4.02
N ASN A 106 -2.15 0.70 2.89
CA ASN A 106 -0.75 1.11 2.85
C ASN A 106 -0.58 2.56 3.35
N LEU A 107 -1.48 3.49 3.02
CA LEU A 107 -1.45 4.86 3.56
C LEU A 107 -1.55 4.86 5.09
N LEU A 108 -2.50 4.09 5.63
CA LEU A 108 -2.66 3.96 7.08
C LEU A 108 -1.43 3.33 7.72
N LEU A 109 -0.89 2.27 7.12
CA LEU A 109 0.31 1.58 7.62
C LEU A 109 1.53 2.48 7.66
N VAL A 110 1.73 3.37 6.67
CA VAL A 110 2.83 4.36 6.68
C VAL A 110 2.71 5.28 7.90
N ILE A 111 1.51 5.78 8.19
CA ILE A 111 1.26 6.67 9.34
C ILE A 111 1.47 5.91 10.66
N ILE A 112 0.94 4.68 10.76
CA ILE A 112 1.10 3.83 11.94
C ILE A 112 2.58 3.53 12.18
N LEU A 113 3.33 3.15 11.14
CA LEU A 113 4.77 2.88 11.22
C LEU A 113 5.56 4.08 11.72
N TRP A 114 5.21 5.30 11.28
CA TRP A 114 5.86 6.50 11.78
C TRP A 114 5.64 6.67 13.29
N ARG A 115 4.41 6.47 13.75
CA ARG A 115 4.09 6.59 15.17
C ARG A 115 4.74 5.48 16.00
N VAL A 116 4.60 4.22 15.58
CA VAL A 116 5.18 3.05 16.25
C VAL A 116 6.70 3.13 16.27
N GLY A 117 7.33 3.49 15.15
CA GLY A 117 8.78 3.66 15.06
C GLY A 117 9.30 4.74 16.01
N SER A 118 8.58 5.86 16.15
CA SER A 118 8.91 6.92 17.12
C SER A 118 8.83 6.41 18.57
N LEU A 119 7.77 5.69 18.92
CA LEU A 119 7.58 5.13 20.27
C LEU A 119 8.63 4.07 20.60
N VAL A 120 8.90 3.15 19.68
CA VAL A 120 9.92 2.11 19.85
C VAL A 120 11.31 2.72 20.02
N ASN A 121 11.62 3.80 19.27
CA ASN A 121 12.89 4.51 19.44
C ASN A 121 13.02 5.16 20.83
N LYS A 122 11.94 5.71 21.40
CA LYS A 122 11.92 6.26 22.77
C LYS A 122 12.01 5.19 23.87
N LEU A 123 11.63 3.95 23.59
CA LEU A 123 11.71 2.84 24.55
C LEU A 123 13.10 2.20 24.61
N ILE A 124 13.88 2.32 23.53
CA ILE A 124 15.19 1.66 23.39
C ILE A 124 16.35 2.60 23.70
N ASN A 125 16.18 3.90 23.43
CA ASN A 125 17.11 4.98 23.74
C ASN A 125 16.58 5.79 24.93
#